data_AF-A0A3C0R3U3-F1
#
_entry.id   AF-A0A3C0R3U3-F1
#
_cell.length_a   1.000
_cell.length_b   1.000
_cell.length_c   1.000
_cell.angle_alpha   90.00
_cell.angle_beta   90.00
_cell.angle_gamma   90.00
#
_symmetry.space_group_name_H-M   'P 1'
#
loop_
_entity.id
_entity.type
_entity.pdbx_description
1 polymer ?
#
loop_
_entity_poly.entity_id
_entity_poly.type
_entity_poly.pdbx_seq_one_letter_code
_entity_poly.pdbx_strand_id
1 'polypeptide(L)'
;MASPIRILTAVPICDGHDSAINTINLEFIRHGIEVIYLGYHRSVGDIVRAAIQEDVRAVGISSYNGGHVEFFAEVVDLLRKRGADDIKVFGGGGGTITHDDVTAMRRKGVDQIFFAGTSLSEMVNYVREHYGKPRKKRSRAKSDDIELARKLSEIEDSYASRKRSTSNTKRPTSNGKKHQTSNI
;
A
#
# COMPACT_ATOMS: atom_id res chain seq x y z
N MET A 1 -6.39 2.96 -15.68
CA MET A 1 -5.43 2.17 -14.89
C MET A 1 -6.24 1.32 -13.90
N ALA A 2 -5.70 0.21 -13.39
CA ALA A 2 -6.30 -0.44 -12.22
C ALA A 2 -6.28 0.55 -11.05
N SER A 3 -7.16 0.36 -10.06
CA SER A 3 -7.15 1.20 -8.86
C SER A 3 -5.75 1.23 -8.26
N PRO A 4 -5.24 2.42 -7.92
CA PRO A 4 -3.87 2.56 -7.43
C PRO A 4 -3.69 1.78 -6.13
N ILE A 5 -2.49 1.23 -5.96
CA ILE A 5 -2.12 0.55 -4.72
C ILE A 5 -1.89 1.63 -3.69
N ARG A 6 -2.76 1.68 -2.67
CA ARG A 6 -2.62 2.62 -1.57
C ARG A 6 -1.95 1.95 -0.39
N ILE A 7 -0.88 2.55 0.12
CA ILE A 7 -0.18 2.10 1.32
C ILE A 7 -0.06 3.26 2.30
N LEU A 8 -0.04 2.93 3.59
CA LEU A 8 0.27 3.89 4.65
C LEU A 8 1.66 3.60 5.17
N THR A 9 2.50 4.63 5.37
CA THR A 9 3.80 4.46 6.01
C THR A 9 3.95 5.34 7.25
N ALA A 10 4.62 4.81 8.26
CA ALA A 10 4.82 5.47 9.54
C ALA A 10 6.11 5.02 10.23
N VAL A 11 6.62 5.86 11.13
CA VAL A 11 7.70 5.50 12.05
C VAL A 11 7.11 5.43 13.48
N PRO A 12 7.41 4.36 14.26
CA PRO A 12 6.85 4.13 15.59
C PRO A 12 7.06 5.26 16.60
N ILE A 13 6.32 5.16 17.70
CA ILE A 13 6.49 6.05 18.85
C ILE A 13 7.93 5.97 19.38
N CYS A 14 8.46 7.12 19.82
CA CYS A 14 9.84 7.26 20.30
C CYS A 14 10.92 6.90 19.26
N ASP A 15 10.57 6.80 17.98
CA ASP A 15 11.52 6.63 16.87
C ASP A 15 11.42 7.82 15.91
N GLY A 16 12.57 8.45 15.64
CA GLY A 16 12.72 9.62 14.77
C GLY A 16 13.48 9.31 13.48
N HIS A 17 13.83 8.05 13.22
CA HIS A 17 14.60 7.65 12.04
C HIS A 17 13.71 7.55 10.80
N ASP A 18 13.46 8.68 10.16
CA ASP A 18 12.56 8.77 9.02
C ASP A 18 13.25 8.86 7.65
N SER A 19 14.59 8.97 7.65
CA SER A 19 15.36 9.14 6.40
C SER A 19 15.16 7.97 5.43
N ALA A 20 15.21 6.73 5.93
CA ALA A 20 15.05 5.53 5.10
C ALA A 20 13.63 5.43 4.51
N ILE A 21 12.61 5.64 5.34
CA ILE A 21 11.21 5.54 4.87
C ILE A 21 10.86 6.66 3.88
N ASN A 22 11.42 7.85 4.05
CA ASN A 22 11.22 8.94 3.09
C ASN A 22 11.78 8.58 1.71
N THR A 23 12.98 7.99 1.64
CA THR A 23 13.55 7.51 0.36
C THR A 23 12.69 6.41 -0.27
N ILE A 24 12.22 5.45 0.54
CA ILE A 24 11.36 4.35 0.07
C ILE A 24 10.02 4.89 -0.44
N ASN A 25 9.40 5.83 0.27
CA ASN A 25 8.14 6.47 -0.13
C ASN A 25 8.27 7.18 -1.48
N LEU A 26 9.37 7.92 -1.70
CA LEU A 26 9.62 8.57 -2.97
C LEU A 26 9.72 7.57 -4.12
N GLU A 27 10.36 6.41 -3.90
CA GLU A 27 10.40 5.37 -4.92
C GLU A 27 9.01 4.78 -5.19
N PHE A 28 8.23 4.47 -4.14
CA PHE A 28 6.85 3.99 -4.33
C PHE A 28 6.01 4.97 -5.16
N ILE A 29 6.10 6.27 -4.87
CA ILE A 29 5.39 7.32 -5.61
C ILE A 29 5.83 7.37 -7.08
N ARG A 30 7.14 7.29 -7.36
CA ARG A 30 7.67 7.23 -8.74
C ARG A 30 7.10 6.06 -9.55
N HIS A 31 6.70 4.99 -8.86
CA HIS A 31 6.11 3.79 -9.43
C HIS A 31 4.57 3.75 -9.35
N GLY A 32 3.92 4.88 -9.05
CA GLY A 32 2.46 5.02 -9.08
C GLY A 32 1.73 4.31 -7.93
N ILE A 33 2.43 4.04 -6.83
CA ILE A 33 1.83 3.61 -5.56
C ILE A 33 1.44 4.89 -4.80
N GLU A 34 0.21 4.94 -4.30
CA GLU A 34 -0.27 6.03 -3.44
C GLU A 34 0.27 5.80 -2.03
N VAL A 35 0.99 6.78 -1.49
CA VAL A 35 1.61 6.70 -0.17
C VAL A 35 0.99 7.74 0.76
N ILE A 36 0.35 7.28 1.82
CA ILE A 36 -0.09 8.10 2.95
C ILE A 36 1.01 8.04 4.00
N TYR A 37 1.82 9.09 4.08
CA TYR A 37 2.90 9.16 5.04
C TYR A 37 2.43 9.88 6.32
N LEU A 38 2.41 9.17 7.45
CA LEU A 38 2.01 9.75 8.73
C LEU A 38 3.15 10.50 9.46
N GLY A 39 4.39 10.38 8.99
CA GLY A 39 5.54 10.88 9.74
C GLY A 39 6.00 9.92 10.83
N TYR A 40 6.75 10.47 11.77
CA TYR A 40 7.34 9.74 12.89
C TYR A 40 6.65 10.03 14.23
N HIS A 41 7.05 9.26 15.26
CA HIS A 41 6.40 9.26 16.58
C HIS A 41 4.91 8.90 16.52
N ARG A 42 4.57 7.82 15.81
CA ARG A 42 3.17 7.39 15.67
C ARG A 42 2.83 6.22 16.58
N SER A 43 1.73 6.38 17.31
CA SER A 43 1.17 5.31 18.13
C SER A 43 0.51 4.25 17.24
N VAL A 44 0.37 3.03 17.76
CA VAL A 44 -0.36 1.95 17.10
C VAL A 44 -1.79 2.36 16.78
N GLY A 45 -2.45 3.07 17.71
CA GLY A 45 -3.80 3.57 17.52
C GLY A 45 -3.94 4.55 16.35
N ASP A 46 -3.00 5.48 16.18
CA ASP A 46 -3.01 6.45 15.09
C ASP A 46 -2.78 5.77 13.74
N ILE A 47 -1.80 4.87 13.67
CA ILE A 47 -1.48 4.10 12.47
C ILE A 47 -2.70 3.29 12.03
N VAL A 48 -3.32 2.54 12.95
CA VAL A 48 -4.47 1.68 12.62
C VAL A 48 -5.70 2.49 12.24
N ARG A 49 -5.98 3.60 12.95
CA ARG A 49 -7.10 4.47 12.61
C ARG A 49 -6.97 5.03 11.19
N ALA A 50 -5.80 5.59 10.86
CA ALA A 50 -5.56 6.14 9.54
C ALA A 50 -5.58 5.04 8.45
N ALA A 51 -4.97 3.89 8.71
CA ALA A 51 -4.97 2.78 7.75
C ALA A 51 -6.40 2.31 7.39
N ILE A 52 -7.29 2.28 8.38
CA ILE A 52 -8.70 1.95 8.18
C ILE A 52 -9.42 3.04 7.39
N GLN A 53 -9.27 4.31 7.78
CA GLN A 53 -9.96 5.44 7.16
C GLN A 53 -9.55 5.62 5.69
N GLU A 54 -8.28 5.38 5.37
CA GLU A 54 -7.73 5.47 4.02
C GLU A 54 -7.94 4.18 3.18
N ASP A 55 -8.51 3.13 3.78
CA ASP A 55 -8.70 1.80 3.19
C ASP A 55 -7.42 1.21 2.54
N VAL A 56 -6.26 1.42 3.17
CA VAL A 56 -4.96 1.07 2.58
C VAL A 56 -4.77 -0.43 2.44
N ARG A 57 -4.07 -0.86 1.38
CA ARG A 57 -3.71 -2.27 1.16
C ARG A 57 -2.75 -2.80 2.21
N ALA A 58 -1.82 -1.95 2.64
CA ALA A 58 -0.80 -2.31 3.59
C ALA A 58 -0.30 -1.11 4.39
N VAL A 59 0.21 -1.40 5.58
CA VAL A 59 0.92 -0.49 6.47
C VAL A 59 2.40 -0.86 6.45
N GLY A 60 3.26 0.08 6.05
CA GLY A 60 4.71 -0.01 6.09
C GLY A 60 5.28 0.71 7.32
N ILE A 61 5.97 -0.03 8.19
CA ILE A 61 6.56 0.53 9.42
C ILE A 61 8.08 0.51 9.31
N SER A 62 8.72 1.64 9.59
CA SER A 62 10.18 1.77 9.67
C SER A 62 10.60 1.92 11.12
N SER A 63 11.33 0.95 11.68
CA SER A 63 11.64 0.89 13.12
C SER A 63 13.13 0.62 13.39
N TYR A 64 13.81 1.58 14.00
CA TYR A 64 15.24 1.57 14.29
C TYR A 64 15.57 1.58 15.79
N ASN A 65 14.62 1.94 16.66
CA ASN A 65 14.85 2.08 18.11
C ASN A 65 14.52 0.83 18.96
N GLY A 66 14.19 -0.31 18.32
CA GLY A 66 13.84 -1.56 19.01
C GLY A 66 12.35 -1.63 19.42
N GLY A 67 11.97 -2.70 20.12
CA GLY A 67 10.56 -3.00 20.46
C GLY A 67 9.68 -3.31 19.25
N HIS A 68 10.29 -3.54 18.08
CA HIS A 68 9.61 -3.78 16.80
C HIS A 68 8.74 -5.03 16.82
N VAL A 69 9.15 -6.10 17.51
CA VAL A 69 8.39 -7.35 17.55
C VAL A 69 7.02 -7.15 18.21
N GLU A 70 6.99 -6.44 19.34
CA GLU A 70 5.77 -6.10 20.07
C GLU A 70 4.94 -5.08 19.30
N PHE A 71 5.58 -4.01 18.80
CA PHE A 71 4.90 -2.93 18.09
C PHE A 71 4.17 -3.44 16.84
N PHE A 72 4.85 -4.20 15.99
CA PHE A 72 4.23 -4.75 14.78
C PHE A 72 3.10 -5.73 15.11
N ALA A 73 3.28 -6.56 16.13
CA ALA A 73 2.25 -7.48 16.59
C ALA A 73 0.99 -6.74 17.06
N GLU A 74 1.17 -5.66 17.83
CA GLU A 74 0.06 -4.85 18.31
C GLU A 74 -0.71 -4.18 17.17
N VAL A 75 -0.01 -3.70 16.13
CA VAL A 75 -0.66 -3.17 14.91
C VAL A 75 -1.51 -4.24 14.22
N VAL A 76 -0.94 -5.44 14.01
CA VAL A 76 -1.67 -6.56 13.39
C VAL A 76 -2.89 -6.96 14.22
N ASP A 77 -2.73 -7.08 15.53
CA ASP A 77 -3.82 -7.48 16.43
C ASP A 77 -4.92 -6.42 16.51
N LEU A 78 -4.56 -5.13 16.53
CA LEU A 78 -5.54 -4.04 16.56
C LEU A 78 -6.31 -3.93 15.24
N LEU A 79 -5.64 -4.10 14.09
CA LEU A 79 -6.31 -4.22 12.78
C LEU A 79 -7.32 -5.37 12.78
N ARG A 80 -6.92 -6.55 13.26
CA ARG A 80 -7.80 -7.73 13.36
C ARG A 80 -8.98 -7.50 14.29
N LYS A 81 -8.74 -6.92 15.48
CA LYS A 81 -9.80 -6.57 16.45
C LYS A 81 -10.83 -5.65 15.81
N ARG A 82 -10.39 -4.64 15.06
CA ARG A 82 -11.26 -3.69 14.35
C ARG A 82 -11.90 -4.26 13.08
N GLY A 83 -11.55 -5.45 12.62
CA GLY A 83 -12.15 -6.05 11.40
C GLY A 83 -11.53 -5.54 10.09
N ALA A 84 -10.27 -5.11 10.17
CA ALA A 84 -9.43 -4.71 9.05
C ALA A 84 -8.24 -5.69 8.88
N ASP A 85 -8.49 -6.97 9.12
CA ASP A 85 -7.52 -8.07 8.96
C ASP A 85 -7.06 -8.28 7.51
N ASP A 86 -7.73 -7.64 6.54
CA ASP A 86 -7.33 -7.59 5.14
C ASP A 86 -6.16 -6.62 4.87
N ILE A 87 -5.86 -5.69 5.78
CA ILE A 87 -4.72 -4.78 5.67
C ILE A 87 -3.44 -5.50 6.11
N LYS A 88 -2.46 -5.56 5.21
CA LYS A 88 -1.16 -6.20 5.51
C LYS A 88 -0.24 -5.27 6.29
N VAL A 89 0.68 -5.85 7.06
CA VAL A 89 1.70 -5.09 7.79
C VAL A 89 3.07 -5.55 7.30
N PHE A 90 3.87 -4.62 6.79
CA PHE A 90 5.25 -4.85 6.40
C PHE A 90 6.17 -3.80 7.00
N GLY A 91 7.48 -3.97 6.88
CA GLY A 91 8.40 -2.96 7.37
C GLY A 91 9.87 -3.28 7.21
N GLY A 92 10.68 -2.53 7.95
CA GLY A 92 12.14 -2.68 7.99
C GLY A 92 12.74 -1.88 9.14
N GLY A 93 14.01 -2.12 9.43
CA GLY A 93 14.69 -1.49 10.56
C GLY A 93 16.21 -1.51 10.46
N GLY A 94 16.73 -1.61 9.23
CA GLY A 94 18.17 -1.77 9.00
C GLY A 94 18.73 -3.00 9.72
N GLY A 95 19.73 -2.77 10.59
CA GLY A 95 20.36 -3.80 11.41
C GLY A 95 19.68 -4.06 12.77
N THR A 96 18.66 -3.29 13.14
CA THR A 96 17.98 -3.44 14.45
C THR A 96 17.11 -4.70 14.50
N ILE A 97 16.57 -5.13 13.37
CA ILE A 97 15.69 -6.30 13.29
C ILE A 97 16.51 -7.53 12.92
N THR A 98 16.49 -8.56 13.77
CA THR A 98 17.20 -9.83 13.53
C THR A 98 16.34 -10.84 12.76
N HIS A 99 16.96 -11.92 12.27
CA HIS A 99 16.22 -13.00 11.60
C HIS A 99 15.26 -13.75 12.55
N ASP A 100 15.63 -13.88 13.82
CA ASP A 100 14.76 -14.48 14.83
C ASP A 100 13.54 -13.60 15.12
N ASP A 101 13.74 -12.27 15.16
CA ASP A 101 12.64 -11.31 15.27
C ASP A 101 11.68 -11.43 14.09
N VAL A 102 12.19 -11.52 12.85
CA VAL A 102 11.36 -11.72 11.66
C VAL A 102 10.54 -13.00 11.77
N THR A 103 11.14 -14.08 12.25
CA THR A 103 10.42 -15.34 12.46
C THR A 103 9.31 -15.19 13.49
N ALA A 104 9.56 -14.47 14.60
CA ALA A 104 8.55 -14.17 15.60
C ALA A 104 7.43 -13.27 15.06
N MET A 105 7.78 -12.21 14.33
CA MET A 105 6.84 -11.28 13.72
C MET A 105 5.94 -11.95 12.67
N ARG A 106 6.50 -12.82 11.82
CA ARG A 106 5.72 -13.59 10.85
C ARG A 106 4.69 -14.49 11.52
N ARG A 107 5.05 -15.16 12.62
CA ARG A 107 4.09 -15.96 13.42
C ARG A 107 2.96 -15.12 13.98
N LYS A 108 3.20 -13.84 14.28
CA LYS A 108 2.19 -12.89 14.77
C LYS A 108 1.37 -12.24 13.65
N GLY A 109 1.70 -12.51 12.37
CA GLY A 109 0.93 -12.08 11.21
C GLY A 109 1.52 -10.90 10.44
N VAL A 110 2.77 -10.52 10.70
CA VAL A 110 3.51 -9.58 9.84
C VAL A 110 3.81 -10.24 8.50
N ASP A 111 3.55 -9.52 7.42
CA ASP A 111 3.60 -10.01 6.05
C ASP A 111 5.03 -10.09 5.52
N GLN A 112 5.79 -9.00 5.65
CA GLN A 112 7.16 -8.93 5.12
C GLN A 112 8.04 -7.97 5.93
N ILE A 113 9.29 -8.35 6.15
CA ILE A 113 10.33 -7.47 6.67
C ILE A 113 11.47 -7.39 5.67
N PHE A 114 11.87 -6.18 5.32
CA PHE A 114 13.00 -5.91 4.46
C PHE A 114 14.24 -5.58 5.29
N PHE A 115 15.35 -6.26 4.99
CA PHE A 115 16.62 -6.05 5.66
C PHE A 115 17.44 -4.97 4.97
N ALA A 116 18.45 -4.44 5.68
CA ALA A 116 19.46 -3.57 5.08
C ALA A 116 20.05 -4.22 3.81
N GLY A 117 20.17 -3.43 2.74
CA GLY A 117 20.66 -3.90 1.44
C GLY A 117 19.58 -4.39 0.47
N THR A 118 18.33 -4.57 0.91
CA THR A 118 17.21 -4.83 -0.02
C THR A 118 17.09 -3.66 -1.01
N SER A 119 17.05 -3.95 -2.31
CA SER A 119 16.96 -2.89 -3.32
C SER A 119 15.57 -2.23 -3.33
N LEU A 120 15.52 -0.94 -3.64
CA LEU A 120 14.24 -0.21 -3.73
C LEU A 120 13.32 -0.82 -4.79
N SER A 121 13.87 -1.26 -5.92
CA SER A 121 13.11 -1.91 -6.99
C SER A 121 12.49 -3.24 -6.54
N GLU A 122 13.20 -4.02 -5.72
CA GLU A 122 12.67 -5.24 -5.12
C GLU A 122 11.48 -4.95 -4.20
N MET A 123 11.59 -3.92 -3.34
CA MET A 123 10.47 -3.50 -2.48
C MET A 123 9.25 -3.08 -3.30
N VAL A 124 9.45 -2.28 -4.37
CA VAL A 124 8.38 -1.86 -5.28
C VAL A 124 7.69 -3.06 -5.93
N ASN A 125 8.49 -4.00 -6.44
CA ASN A 125 7.97 -5.21 -7.09
C ASN A 125 7.17 -6.06 -6.10
N TYR A 126 7.67 -6.23 -4.88
CA TYR A 126 6.97 -6.93 -3.81
C TYR A 126 5.60 -6.29 -3.54
N VAL A 127 5.56 -4.97 -3.33
CA VAL A 127 4.30 -4.23 -3.08
C VAL A 127 3.32 -4.41 -4.24
N ARG A 128 3.78 -4.28 -5.49
CA ARG A 128 2.91 -4.47 -6.66
C ARG A 128 2.33 -5.87 -6.74
N GLU A 129 3.16 -6.88 -6.55
CA GLU A 129 2.75 -8.28 -6.69
C GLU A 129 1.85 -8.74 -5.54
N HIS A 130 2.13 -8.32 -4.30
CA HIS A 130 1.45 -8.82 -3.11
C HIS A 130 0.24 -7.96 -2.75
N TYR A 131 0.32 -6.64 -2.94
CA TYR A 131 -0.72 -5.70 -2.52
C TYR A 131 -1.54 -5.14 -3.69
N GLY A 132 -1.07 -5.30 -4.93
CA GLY A 132 -1.80 -4.90 -6.15
C GLY A 132 -2.88 -5.86 -6.61
N LYS A 133 -2.92 -7.08 -6.08
CA LYS A 133 -3.98 -8.07 -6.39
C LYS A 133 -5.34 -7.57 -5.88
N PRO A 134 -6.47 -7.93 -6.54
CA PRO A 134 -7.80 -7.64 -6.01
C PRO A 134 -7.96 -8.23 -4.60
N ARG A 135 -8.57 -7.48 -3.69
CA ARG A 135 -8.85 -7.96 -2.34
C ARG A 135 -9.81 -9.16 -2.40
N LYS A 136 -9.52 -10.20 -1.62
CA LYS A 136 -10.48 -11.28 -1.36
C LYS A 136 -11.69 -10.72 -0.60
N LYS A 137 -12.79 -11.49 -0.54
CA LYS A 137 -14.04 -11.11 0.13
C LYS A 137 -13.73 -10.59 1.55
N ARG A 138 -14.00 -9.31 1.79
CA ARG A 138 -13.65 -8.62 3.04
C ARG A 138 -14.54 -9.11 4.18
N SER A 139 -14.01 -9.09 5.40
CA SER A 139 -14.80 -9.31 6.62
C SER A 139 -15.88 -8.23 6.75
N ARG A 140 -17.01 -8.55 7.39
CA ARG A 140 -18.10 -7.59 7.60
C ARG A 140 -17.57 -6.39 8.40
N ALA A 141 -17.89 -5.18 7.97
CA ALA A 141 -17.49 -3.97 8.69
C ALA A 141 -18.00 -4.01 10.13
N LYS A 142 -17.10 -3.76 11.09
CA LYS A 142 -17.41 -3.74 12.52
C LYS A 142 -17.70 -2.34 13.06
N SER A 143 -17.45 -1.30 12.27
CA SER A 143 -17.70 0.11 12.61
C SER A 143 -18.08 0.90 11.36
N ASP A 144 -18.79 2.01 11.58
CA ASP A 144 -19.23 2.94 10.53
C ASP A 144 -18.04 3.49 9.74
N ASP A 145 -16.92 3.79 10.42
CA ASP A 145 -15.68 4.26 9.79
C ASP A 145 -15.17 3.29 8.70
N ILE A 146 -15.19 1.98 8.98
CA ILE A 146 -14.74 0.95 8.03
C ILE A 146 -15.70 0.84 6.86
N GLU A 147 -17.01 0.89 7.15
CA GLU A 147 -18.03 0.82 6.10
C GLU A 147 -17.94 2.03 5.16
N LEU A 148 -17.76 3.23 5.72
CA LEU A 148 -17.62 4.46 4.96
C LEU A 148 -16.35 4.45 4.10
N ALA A 149 -15.19 4.14 4.68
CA ALA A 149 -13.91 4.10 3.95
C ALA A 149 -13.94 3.11 2.78
N ARG A 150 -14.56 1.93 2.98
CA ARG A 150 -14.72 0.92 1.94
C ARG A 150 -15.68 1.38 0.84
N LYS A 151 -16.82 1.99 1.19
CA LYS A 151 -17.76 2.56 0.21
C LYS A 151 -17.11 3.66 -0.64
N LEU A 152 -16.31 4.53 -0.02
CA LEU A 152 -15.57 5.57 -0.74
C LEU A 152 -14.60 4.95 -1.76
N SER A 153 -13.84 3.93 -1.34
CA SER A 153 -12.93 3.22 -2.23
C SER A 153 -13.65 2.51 -3.39
N GLU A 154 -14.81 1.88 -3.12
CA GLU A 154 -15.65 1.27 -4.16
C GLU A 154 -16.16 2.31 -5.18
N ILE A 155 -16.53 3.49 -4.71
CA ILE A 155 -16.95 4.61 -5.56
C ILE A 155 -15.75 5.07 -6.41
N GLU A 156 -14.59 5.32 -5.82
CA GLU A 156 -13.36 5.72 -6.52
C GLU A 156 -12.99 4.73 -7.64
N ASP A 157 -13.00 3.43 -7.31
CA ASP A 157 -12.73 2.32 -8.24
C ASP A 157 -13.74 2.33 -9.41
N SER A 158 -15.02 2.58 -9.11
CA SER A 158 -16.08 2.67 -10.12
C SER A 158 -15.89 3.87 -11.07
N TYR A 159 -15.45 5.02 -10.56
CA TYR A 159 -15.16 6.20 -11.37
C TYR A 159 -13.93 5.98 -12.25
N ALA A 160 -12.86 5.41 -11.70
CA ALA A 160 -11.65 5.08 -12.45
C ALA A 160 -11.94 4.10 -13.60
N SER A 161 -12.82 3.11 -13.38
CA SER A 161 -13.22 2.15 -14.42
C SER A 161 -14.13 2.78 -15.49
N ARG A 162 -15.12 3.62 -15.13
CA ARG A 162 -15.99 4.34 -16.09
C ARG A 162 -15.21 5.27 -17.01
N LYS A 163 -14.23 6.02 -16.47
CA LYS A 163 -13.36 6.90 -17.28
C LYS A 163 -12.55 6.14 -18.34
N ARG A 164 -12.22 4.86 -18.10
CA ARG A 164 -11.57 3.98 -19.11
C ARG A 164 -12.52 3.63 -20.26
N SER A 165 -13.78 3.29 -19.93
CA SER A 165 -14.77 2.91 -20.95
C SER A 165 -15.01 4.04 -21.95
N THR A 166 -15.06 5.29 -21.49
CA THR A 166 -15.33 6.45 -22.36
C THR A 166 -14.11 6.89 -23.17
N SER A 167 -12.88 6.70 -22.66
CA SER A 167 -11.65 6.99 -23.41
C SER A 167 -11.37 5.99 -24.54
N ASN A 168 -11.86 4.75 -24.42
CA ASN A 168 -11.65 3.70 -25.43
C ASN A 168 -12.61 3.79 -26.63
N THR A 169 -13.67 4.60 -26.56
CA THR A 169 -14.72 4.69 -27.61
C THR A 169 -14.47 5.82 -28.63
N LYS A 170 -13.32 6.52 -28.59
CA LYS A 170 -13.01 7.59 -29.57
C LYS A 170 -11.66 7.39 -30.26
N ARG A 171 -11.66 6.56 -31.31
CA ARG A 171 -10.82 6.77 -32.51
C ARG A 171 -11.44 6.02 -33.71
N PRO A 172 -12.27 6.67 -34.53
CA PRO A 172 -12.53 6.18 -35.87
C PRO A 172 -11.24 6.34 -36.68
N THR A 173 -10.71 5.25 -37.22
CA THR A 173 -9.62 5.29 -38.20
C THR A 173 -10.13 5.96 -39.47
N SER A 174 -9.65 7.17 -39.77
CA SER A 174 -9.88 7.80 -41.07
C SER A 174 -9.14 6.98 -42.13
N ASN A 175 -9.91 6.20 -42.89
CA ASN A 175 -9.41 5.39 -43.99
C ASN A 175 -8.95 6.35 -45.11
N GLY A 176 -7.63 6.41 -45.35
CA GLY A 176 -7.04 7.24 -46.39
C GLY A 176 -7.43 6.75 -47.78
N LYS A 177 -8.19 7.57 -48.51
CA LYS A 177 -8.40 7.39 -49.96
C LYS A 177 -7.05 7.50 -50.67
N LYS A 178 -6.59 6.40 -51.29
CA LYS A 178 -5.48 6.42 -52.25
C LYS A 178 -5.95 7.16 -53.51
N HIS A 179 -5.38 8.34 -53.77
CA HIS A 179 -5.43 8.95 -55.09
C HIS A 179 -4.45 8.22 -56.00
N GLN A 180 -5.00 7.59 -57.03
CA GLN A 180 -4.27 6.96 -58.12
C GLN A 180 -4.02 8.05 -59.17
N THR A 181 -2.80 8.58 -59.23
CA THR A 181 -2.36 9.44 -60.33
C THR A 181 -1.69 8.56 -61.38
N SER A 182 -2.39 8.35 -62.49
CA SER A 182 -1.87 7.84 -63.75
C SER A 182 -0.88 8.83 -64.36
N ASN A 183 0.34 8.38 -64.66
CA ASN A 183 1.28 9.08 -65.54
C ASN A 183 1.54 8.19 -66.77
N ILE A 184 1.28 8.79 -67.94
CA ILE A 184 1.87 8.62 -69.28
C ILE A 184 1.98 7.19 -69.81
#